data_AF-A0A8H5TN82-F1
#
_entry.id   AF-A0A8H5TN82-F1
#
_cell.length_a   1.000
_cell.length_b   1.000
_cell.length_c   1.000
_cell.angle_alpha   90.00
_cell.angle_beta   90.00
_cell.angle_gamma   90.00
#
_symmetry.space_group_name_H-M   'P 1'
#
loop_
_entity.id
_entity.type
_entity.pdbx_description
1 polymer ?
#
loop_
_entity_poly.entity_id
_entity_poly.type
_entity_poly.pdbx_seq_one_letter_code
_entity_poly.pdbx_strand_id
1 'polypeptide(L)'
;MATSTFKPTFSLINHSGAVALPTAEFVPEGYTISHTAITFILGPDCQVLDNLNDSLSKEEVVKRLQKLLSMNLDAKVSAPNLTVVDQESTMAESHGKMISLTMPDTESLGALTMTYDPVLWGDGAFTFQYDQNSLNDKVYWNMVESGFLGVACEPHCVFQICNHPPILGFRLSDVLNGTTTAQEVTSGYVKAWEEFGGSLSQNGGYNTFVSTHNKVLYPSTGTGGDCWAALLMHAWRPQFVEDNYQKKRDEMIERLNDGTISLKLPEITSSASAVPPDPFAADAFGWVAALAAETGDDEVLHGMLAYADKHFSPVIMNGGLLYPRRDDILDENGQYVQNTPMQGNAILPLARLNVSKGFQRLYENPWGPNDRHYSEPALDEVGETIDVYRAVFLPKENILLFDVAVFEPGAHGKVELTRVFNRGGWTLHCDTRKAAWGDSERLLGSESFVEAKSKNRNLVISISDTEVISFQMHWFA
;
A
#
# COMPACT_ATOMS: atom_id res chain seq x y z
N MET A 1 -14.93 -46.24 5.22
CA MET A 1 -13.48 -45.99 5.36
C MET A 1 -13.18 -44.73 4.58
N ALA A 2 -12.94 -43.62 5.27
CA ALA A 2 -12.66 -42.33 4.65
C ALA A 2 -11.18 -42.28 4.25
N THR A 3 -10.91 -42.15 2.96
CA THR A 3 -9.58 -41.92 2.40
C THR A 3 -9.23 -40.44 2.59
N SER A 4 -8.32 -40.12 3.52
CA SER A 4 -7.73 -38.78 3.62
C SER A 4 -6.55 -38.68 2.65
N THR A 5 -6.69 -37.86 1.62
CA THR A 5 -5.60 -37.48 0.73
C THR A 5 -4.73 -36.44 1.44
N PHE A 6 -3.48 -36.79 1.71
CA PHE A 6 -2.47 -35.85 2.22
C PHE A 6 -2.13 -34.85 1.10
N LYS A 7 -2.40 -33.56 1.31
CA LYS A 7 -1.95 -32.48 0.42
C LYS A 7 -0.84 -31.71 1.15
N PRO A 8 0.40 -31.67 0.64
CA PRO A 8 1.44 -30.83 1.22
C PRO A 8 1.05 -29.35 1.08
N THR A 9 1.23 -28.58 2.16
CA THR A 9 1.00 -27.13 2.21
C THR A 9 2.32 -26.42 1.93
N PHE A 10 2.34 -25.45 1.02
CA PHE A 10 3.51 -24.61 0.74
C PHE A 10 3.19 -23.18 1.15
N SER A 11 4.09 -22.53 1.90
CA SER A 11 3.99 -21.12 2.30
C SER A 11 5.19 -20.35 1.78
N LEU A 12 4.95 -19.14 1.29
CA LEU A 12 5.99 -18.16 0.96
C LEU A 12 6.35 -17.40 2.24
N ILE A 13 7.63 -17.42 2.62
CA ILE A 13 8.19 -16.54 3.66
C ILE A 13 9.26 -15.71 2.97
N ASN A 14 9.11 -14.39 2.97
CA ASN A 14 10.11 -13.49 2.43
C ASN A 14 11.26 -13.37 3.45
N HIS A 15 12.43 -13.90 3.12
CA HIS A 15 13.64 -13.79 3.94
C HIS A 15 14.57 -12.76 3.32
N SER A 16 15.37 -12.10 4.16
CA SER A 16 16.38 -11.05 3.88
C SER A 16 17.46 -11.34 2.82
N GLY A 17 17.34 -12.43 2.05
CA GLY A 17 18.16 -12.75 0.88
C GLY A 17 17.46 -12.57 -0.48
N ALA A 18 16.18 -12.17 -0.52
CA ALA A 18 15.48 -11.88 -1.77
C ALA A 18 15.77 -10.44 -2.24
N VAL A 19 16.42 -10.32 -3.39
CA VAL A 19 16.75 -9.04 -4.05
C VAL A 19 15.62 -8.64 -5.01
N ALA A 20 15.08 -7.43 -4.81
CA ALA A 20 14.31 -6.72 -5.82
C ALA A 20 15.18 -5.61 -6.41
N LEU A 21 15.36 -5.61 -7.73
CA LEU A 21 16.06 -4.55 -8.48
C LEU A 21 15.07 -3.91 -9.45
N PRO A 22 15.07 -2.58 -9.63
CA PRO A 22 14.34 -1.98 -10.74
C PRO A 22 15.00 -2.40 -12.07
N THR A 23 14.22 -2.92 -13.02
CA THR A 23 14.67 -3.10 -14.40
C THR A 23 14.72 -1.74 -15.08
N ALA A 24 15.91 -1.31 -15.50
CA ALA A 24 16.16 -0.01 -16.13
C ALA A 24 15.71 0.08 -17.61
N GLU A 25 14.76 -0.74 -18.06
CA GLU A 25 14.27 -0.71 -19.43
C GLU A 25 12.77 -0.40 -19.48
N PHE A 26 12.48 0.65 -20.24
CA PHE A 26 11.18 1.24 -20.49
C PHE A 26 10.24 0.20 -21.12
N VAL A 27 9.24 -0.27 -20.37
CA VAL A 27 8.11 -1.05 -20.92
C VAL A 27 6.86 -0.18 -20.83
N PRO A 28 6.31 0.31 -21.95
CA PRO A 28 5.04 1.02 -21.94
C PRO A 28 3.91 -0.02 -21.79
N GLU A 29 3.19 0.06 -20.68
CA GLU A 29 1.98 -0.67 -20.23
C GLU A 29 2.21 -1.53 -18.96
N GLY A 30 1.94 -0.92 -17.80
CA GLY A 30 1.95 -1.58 -16.49
C GLY A 30 3.32 -1.57 -15.77
N TYR A 31 3.30 -1.49 -14.44
CA TYR A 31 4.52 -1.63 -13.64
C TYR A 31 4.81 -3.12 -13.40
N THR A 32 6.07 -3.52 -13.57
CA THR A 32 6.56 -4.85 -13.21
C THR A 32 7.40 -4.74 -11.94
N ILE A 33 7.20 -5.67 -10.99
CA ILE A 33 8.04 -5.76 -9.79
C ILE A 33 9.02 -6.91 -10.04
N SER A 34 10.31 -6.61 -10.19
CA SER A 34 11.32 -7.67 -10.20
C SER A 34 11.51 -8.20 -8.79
N HIS A 35 11.31 -9.50 -8.60
CA HIS A 35 11.55 -10.21 -7.34
C HIS A 35 12.53 -11.36 -7.57
N THR A 36 13.22 -11.79 -6.52
CA THR A 36 14.02 -13.01 -6.61
C THR A 36 13.11 -14.23 -6.60
N ALA A 37 13.35 -15.12 -7.55
CA ALA A 37 12.69 -16.40 -7.72
C ALA A 37 13.25 -17.45 -6.73
N ILE A 38 12.79 -17.45 -5.47
CA ILE A 38 13.19 -18.47 -4.48
C ILE A 38 11.95 -19.19 -3.95
N THR A 39 11.96 -20.52 -4.01
CA THR A 39 10.95 -21.38 -3.40
C THR A 39 11.57 -22.08 -2.19
N PHE A 40 10.98 -21.93 -1.01
CA PHE A 40 11.40 -22.68 0.19
C PHE A 40 10.55 -23.95 0.34
N ILE A 41 11.20 -25.06 0.69
CA ILE A 41 10.52 -26.29 1.09
C ILE A 41 10.45 -26.27 2.61
N LEU A 42 9.25 -26.23 3.18
CA LEU A 42 9.04 -26.19 4.62
C LEU A 42 8.68 -27.56 5.18
N GLY A 43 9.16 -27.84 6.39
CA GLY A 43 8.78 -29.01 7.17
C GLY A 43 7.43 -28.83 7.88
N PRO A 44 6.89 -29.90 8.49
CA PRO A 44 5.61 -29.86 9.22
C PRO A 44 5.58 -28.87 10.39
N ASP A 45 6.74 -28.44 10.88
CA ASP A 45 6.95 -27.46 11.94
C ASP A 45 7.38 -26.08 11.40
N CYS A 46 7.20 -25.85 10.09
CA CYS A 46 7.55 -24.62 9.37
C CYS A 46 9.06 -24.29 9.34
N GLN A 47 9.95 -25.25 9.65
CA GLN A 47 11.37 -25.08 9.42
C GLN A 47 11.70 -25.16 7.92
N VAL A 48 12.62 -24.32 7.44
CA VAL A 48 13.13 -24.40 6.06
C VAL A 48 14.00 -25.64 5.93
N LEU A 49 13.53 -26.62 5.14
CA LEU A 49 14.23 -27.87 4.88
C LEU A 49 15.16 -27.78 3.66
N ASP A 50 14.82 -26.95 2.68
CA ASP A 50 15.63 -26.67 1.49
C ASP A 50 15.13 -25.39 0.81
N ASN A 51 15.93 -24.86 -0.11
CA ASN A 51 15.57 -23.77 -1.01
C ASN A 51 15.84 -24.15 -2.47
N LEU A 52 14.93 -23.74 -3.34
CA LEU A 52 15.01 -23.93 -4.78
C LEU A 52 15.11 -22.54 -5.42
N ASN A 53 15.98 -22.40 -6.40
CA ASN A 53 16.08 -21.21 -7.23
C ASN A 53 15.80 -21.56 -8.70
N ASP A 54 15.71 -20.53 -9.51
CA ASP A 54 15.47 -20.56 -10.96
C ASP A 54 16.55 -21.29 -11.78
N SER A 55 17.72 -21.56 -11.19
CA SER A 55 18.81 -22.29 -11.86
C SER A 55 18.66 -23.82 -11.85
N LEU A 56 17.72 -24.36 -11.08
CA LEU A 56 17.52 -25.81 -10.96
C LEU A 56 16.63 -26.35 -12.07
N SER A 57 16.99 -27.51 -12.64
CA SER A 57 16.11 -28.21 -13.57
C SER A 57 14.95 -28.89 -12.83
N LYS A 58 13.88 -29.19 -13.55
CA LYS A 58 12.72 -29.94 -13.05
C LYS A 58 13.12 -31.24 -12.37
N GLU A 59 14.04 -31.98 -12.99
CA GLU A 59 14.54 -33.26 -12.48
C GLU A 59 15.28 -33.08 -11.15
N GLU A 60 16.09 -32.02 -11.02
CA GLU A 60 16.82 -31.75 -9.79
C GLU A 60 15.89 -31.27 -8.67
N VAL A 61 14.86 -30.48 -8.99
CA VAL A 61 13.80 -30.10 -8.05
C VAL A 61 13.05 -31.33 -7.55
N VAL A 62 12.58 -32.20 -8.45
CA VAL A 62 11.85 -33.44 -8.10
C VAL A 62 12.73 -34.37 -7.26
N LYS A 63 14.01 -34.53 -7.63
CA LYS A 63 14.97 -35.35 -6.90
C LYS A 63 15.24 -34.81 -5.50
N ARG A 64 15.38 -33.48 -5.34
CA ARG A 64 15.54 -32.83 -4.03
C ARG A 64 14.29 -33.01 -3.17
N LEU A 65 13.10 -32.81 -3.72
CA LEU A 65 11.83 -33.07 -3.03
C LEU A 65 11.69 -34.54 -2.60
N GLN A 66 11.97 -35.50 -3.50
CA GLN A 66 11.95 -36.93 -3.17
C GLN A 66 12.97 -37.30 -2.10
N LYS A 67 14.15 -36.67 -2.12
CA LYS A 67 15.17 -36.85 -1.08
C LYS A 67 14.67 -36.33 0.27
N LEU A 68 14.08 -35.13 0.32
CA LEU A 68 13.55 -34.55 1.55
C LEU A 68 12.36 -35.34 2.09
N LEU A 69 11.48 -35.81 1.21
CA LEU A 69 10.36 -36.67 1.58
C LEU A 69 10.88 -38.01 2.13
N SER A 70 11.83 -38.67 1.46
CA SER A 70 12.39 -39.95 1.94
C SER A 70 13.17 -39.81 3.26
N MET A 71 13.86 -38.68 3.47
CA MET A 71 14.55 -38.39 4.73
C MET A 71 13.60 -38.10 5.89
N ASN A 72 12.38 -37.63 5.61
CA ASN A 72 11.39 -37.29 6.64
C ASN A 72 10.23 -38.32 6.75
N LEU A 73 10.11 -39.26 5.82
CA LEU A 73 9.07 -40.32 5.79
C LEU A 73 9.37 -41.51 6.69
N ASP A 74 10.57 -41.62 7.28
CA ASP A 74 10.83 -42.59 8.35
C ASP A 74 10.02 -42.29 9.64
N ALA A 75 9.36 -41.13 9.71
CA ALA A 75 8.29 -40.85 10.66
C ALA A 75 6.90 -41.16 10.07
N LYS A 76 6.61 -42.47 9.89
CA LYS A 76 5.27 -43.04 9.69
C LYS A 76 4.44 -42.47 8.52
N VAL A 77 4.50 -43.08 7.33
CA VAL A 77 3.33 -43.55 6.53
C VAL A 77 3.85 -44.30 5.30
N SER A 78 3.50 -45.58 5.16
CA SER A 78 3.67 -46.36 3.91
C SER A 78 2.36 -46.40 3.13
N ALA A 79 2.34 -45.96 1.88
CA ALA A 79 1.28 -46.32 0.93
C ALA A 79 1.84 -46.48 -0.50
N PRO A 80 1.48 -47.57 -1.21
CA PRO A 80 1.95 -47.83 -2.58
C PRO A 80 0.90 -47.31 -3.57
N ASN A 81 1.31 -46.40 -4.45
CA ASN A 81 0.81 -46.16 -5.83
C ASN A 81 1.00 -44.68 -6.17
N LEU A 82 2.10 -44.36 -6.85
CA LEU A 82 2.28 -43.12 -7.58
C LEU A 82 2.89 -43.47 -8.94
N THR A 83 2.05 -43.43 -9.98
CA THR A 83 2.50 -43.43 -11.36
C THR A 83 2.79 -41.97 -11.72
N VAL A 84 4.05 -41.67 -12.04
CA VAL A 84 4.46 -40.36 -12.55
C VAL A 84 4.12 -40.33 -14.04
N VAL A 85 3.23 -39.42 -14.44
CA VAL A 85 2.96 -39.13 -15.84
C VAL A 85 4.00 -38.13 -16.31
N ASP A 86 4.73 -38.53 -17.34
CA ASP A 86 5.77 -37.74 -18.01
C ASP A 86 5.10 -36.68 -18.89
N GLN A 87 5.33 -35.40 -18.59
CA GLN A 87 4.96 -34.29 -19.47
C GLN A 87 6.13 -33.31 -19.56
N GLU A 88 6.62 -33.17 -20.79
CA GLU A 88 7.64 -32.23 -21.23
C GLU A 88 7.08 -30.80 -21.21
N SER A 89 7.62 -29.95 -20.34
CA SER A 89 7.56 -28.49 -20.51
C SER A 89 8.78 -27.86 -19.84
N THR A 90 9.40 -26.92 -20.54
CA THR A 90 10.67 -26.26 -20.22
C THR A 90 10.53 -25.30 -19.05
N MET A 91 11.43 -25.42 -18.08
CA MET A 91 11.32 -24.86 -16.74
C MET A 91 11.99 -23.46 -16.60
N ALA A 92 11.70 -22.55 -17.52
CA ALA A 92 12.22 -21.16 -17.48
C ALA A 92 11.15 -20.11 -17.12
N GLU A 93 9.89 -20.53 -16.93
CA GLU A 93 8.75 -19.62 -16.70
C GLU A 93 8.01 -19.95 -15.38
N SER A 94 8.73 -20.49 -14.39
CA SER A 94 8.13 -21.08 -13.18
C SER A 94 7.71 -20.08 -12.09
N HIS A 95 7.40 -18.84 -12.44
CA HIS A 95 6.87 -17.85 -11.51
C HIS A 95 5.57 -17.36 -12.09
N GLY A 96 4.46 -17.59 -11.38
CA GLY A 96 3.15 -17.05 -11.76
C GLY A 96 3.32 -15.56 -12.02
N LYS A 97 3.31 -15.20 -13.30
CA LYS A 97 3.55 -13.83 -13.74
C LYS A 97 2.22 -13.12 -13.52
N MET A 98 2.17 -12.15 -12.63
CA MET A 98 1.07 -11.18 -12.64
C MET A 98 1.30 -10.31 -13.88
N ILE A 99 0.62 -10.65 -14.98
CA ILE A 99 0.99 -10.16 -16.32
C ILE A 99 0.50 -8.74 -16.60
N SER A 100 -0.61 -8.30 -16.01
CA SER A 100 -0.99 -6.88 -16.00
C SER A 100 -2.11 -6.62 -15.00
N LEU A 101 -2.16 -5.39 -14.49
CA LEU A 101 -3.35 -4.80 -13.91
C LEU A 101 -3.69 -3.60 -14.79
N THR A 102 -4.76 -3.68 -15.58
CA THR A 102 -5.15 -2.62 -16.51
C THR A 102 -6.43 -1.98 -15.96
N MET A 103 -6.43 -0.68 -15.64
CA MET A 103 -7.61 0.03 -15.10
C MET A 103 -8.09 1.15 -16.04
N PRO A 104 -8.85 0.86 -17.11
CA PRO A 104 -9.38 1.89 -17.99
C PRO A 104 -10.73 2.44 -17.52
N ASP A 105 -11.52 1.66 -16.77
CA ASP A 105 -12.85 2.01 -16.23
C ASP A 105 -13.24 0.98 -15.14
N THR A 106 -13.34 1.36 -13.86
CA THR A 106 -13.49 0.43 -12.72
C THR A 106 -14.84 -0.30 -12.64
N GLU A 107 -15.82 0.11 -13.44
CA GLU A 107 -17.22 -0.38 -13.37
C GLU A 107 -17.54 -1.49 -14.38
N SER A 108 -16.65 -1.79 -15.32
CA SER A 108 -16.87 -2.82 -16.34
C SER A 108 -16.29 -4.18 -15.93
N LEU A 109 -17.00 -5.27 -16.21
CA LEU A 109 -16.47 -6.62 -15.93
C LEU A 109 -15.16 -6.85 -16.70
N GLY A 110 -14.10 -7.20 -15.96
CA GLY A 110 -12.74 -7.34 -16.52
C GLY A 110 -11.87 -6.10 -16.37
N ALA A 111 -12.40 -5.01 -15.81
CA ALA A 111 -11.63 -3.84 -15.38
C ALA A 111 -10.54 -4.16 -14.37
N LEU A 112 -10.72 -5.25 -13.62
CA LEU A 112 -9.71 -5.82 -12.75
C LEU A 112 -9.54 -7.28 -13.18
N THR A 113 -8.52 -7.54 -13.97
CA THR A 113 -8.19 -8.90 -14.40
C THR A 113 -6.95 -9.38 -13.66
N MET A 114 -7.09 -10.48 -12.92
CA MET A 114 -5.96 -11.19 -12.31
C MET A 114 -5.73 -12.48 -13.07
N THR A 115 -4.56 -12.61 -13.69
CA THR A 115 -4.10 -13.88 -14.23
C THR A 115 -3.15 -14.52 -13.23
N TYR A 116 -3.50 -15.73 -12.79
CA TYR A 116 -2.71 -16.54 -11.90
C TYR A 116 -2.30 -17.82 -12.63
N ASP A 117 -1.00 -18.00 -12.86
CA ASP A 117 -0.46 -19.16 -13.57
C ASP A 117 0.33 -20.07 -12.63
N PRO A 118 -0.33 -20.97 -11.91
CA PRO A 118 0.32 -21.90 -10.98
C PRO A 118 1.05 -23.00 -11.74
N VAL A 119 2.35 -23.04 -11.53
CA VAL A 119 3.28 -23.99 -12.18
C VAL A 119 3.06 -25.44 -11.76
N LEU A 120 2.55 -25.65 -10.53
CA LEU A 120 2.50 -26.97 -9.90
C LEU A 120 1.08 -27.58 -9.85
N TRP A 121 0.03 -26.84 -10.22
CA TRP A 121 -1.35 -27.30 -10.05
C TRP A 121 -2.33 -26.59 -10.98
N GLY A 122 -3.20 -27.36 -11.65
CA GLY A 122 -4.21 -26.84 -12.59
C GLY A 122 -3.87 -27.17 -14.04
N ASP A 123 -4.85 -27.01 -14.94
CA ASP A 123 -4.72 -27.26 -16.38
C ASP A 123 -4.34 -25.97 -17.16
N GLY A 124 -3.51 -25.10 -16.55
CA GLY A 124 -3.04 -23.83 -17.11
C GLY A 124 -3.40 -22.59 -16.28
N ALA A 125 -3.15 -21.40 -16.85
CA ALA A 125 -3.40 -20.12 -16.20
C ALA A 125 -4.89 -19.91 -15.86
N PHE A 126 -5.17 -19.58 -14.62
CA PHE A 126 -6.46 -19.13 -14.14
C PHE A 126 -6.60 -17.64 -14.41
N THR A 127 -7.68 -17.24 -15.06
CA THR A 127 -8.02 -15.82 -15.24
C THR A 127 -9.26 -15.50 -14.43
N PHE A 128 -9.12 -14.53 -13.53
CA PHE A 128 -10.19 -14.01 -12.72
C PHE A 128 -10.51 -12.59 -13.18
N GLN A 129 -11.74 -12.36 -13.59
CA GLN A 129 -12.20 -11.06 -14.04
C GLN A 129 -13.18 -10.50 -13.04
N TYR A 130 -12.92 -9.27 -12.63
CA TYR A 130 -13.75 -8.52 -11.71
C TYR A 130 -13.98 -7.11 -12.25
N ASP A 131 -15.06 -6.53 -11.78
CA ASP A 131 -15.25 -5.09 -11.64
C ASP A 131 -15.13 -4.75 -10.14
N GLN A 132 -15.23 -3.47 -9.78
CA GLN A 132 -15.19 -3.04 -8.38
C GLN A 132 -16.22 -3.77 -7.50
N ASN A 133 -17.46 -3.93 -7.97
CA ASN A 133 -18.55 -4.51 -7.18
C ASN A 133 -18.39 -6.03 -7.03
N SER A 134 -18.09 -6.74 -8.11
CA SER A 134 -17.88 -8.19 -8.06
C SER A 134 -16.64 -8.60 -7.28
N LEU A 135 -15.58 -7.77 -7.27
CA LEU A 135 -14.45 -7.97 -6.37
C LEU A 135 -14.86 -7.76 -4.90
N ASN A 136 -15.55 -6.66 -4.61
CA ASN A 136 -16.04 -6.35 -3.26
C ASN A 136 -16.94 -7.48 -2.72
N ASP A 137 -17.88 -7.96 -3.53
CA ASP A 137 -18.76 -9.09 -3.18
C ASP A 137 -17.95 -10.37 -2.92
N LYS A 138 -16.94 -10.66 -3.76
CA LYS A 138 -16.12 -11.85 -3.56
C LYS A 138 -15.33 -11.79 -2.26
N VAL A 139 -14.78 -10.63 -1.91
CA VAL A 139 -14.08 -10.41 -0.64
C VAL A 139 -15.06 -10.53 0.53
N TYR A 140 -16.26 -9.96 0.42
CA TYR A 140 -17.31 -10.07 1.44
C TYR A 140 -17.66 -11.54 1.73
N TRP A 141 -17.95 -12.33 0.70
CA TRP A 141 -18.29 -13.74 0.89
C TRP A 141 -17.13 -14.56 1.45
N ASN A 142 -15.89 -14.27 1.07
CA ASN A 142 -14.73 -14.90 1.70
C ASN A 142 -14.64 -14.56 3.20
N MET A 143 -14.93 -13.31 3.59
CA MET A 143 -15.03 -12.92 5.00
C MET A 143 -16.13 -13.74 5.71
N VAL A 144 -17.34 -13.81 5.15
CA VAL A 144 -18.45 -14.59 5.71
C VAL A 144 -18.10 -16.07 5.86
N GLU A 145 -17.52 -16.69 4.82
CA GLU A 145 -17.11 -18.10 4.81
C GLU A 145 -16.03 -18.40 5.88
N SER A 146 -15.18 -17.42 6.17
CA SER A 146 -14.18 -17.51 7.25
C SER A 146 -14.75 -17.27 8.66
N GLY A 147 -16.05 -17.02 8.78
CA GLY A 147 -16.67 -16.59 10.03
C GLY A 147 -16.22 -15.18 10.45
N PHE A 148 -15.96 -14.31 9.48
CA PHE A 148 -15.40 -12.96 9.61
C PHE A 148 -13.98 -12.87 10.19
N LEU A 149 -13.26 -13.98 10.38
CA LEU A 149 -11.87 -13.94 10.84
C LEU A 149 -10.97 -13.16 9.87
N GLY A 150 -11.26 -13.23 8.58
CA GLY A 150 -10.55 -12.52 7.53
C GLY A 150 -10.39 -13.34 6.26
N VAL A 151 -9.96 -12.69 5.19
CA VAL A 151 -9.49 -13.36 3.98
C VAL A 151 -8.03 -13.77 4.18
N ALA A 152 -7.73 -15.03 3.86
CA ALA A 152 -6.39 -15.56 3.98
C ALA A 152 -5.49 -15.02 2.85
N CYS A 153 -4.28 -14.58 3.19
CA CYS A 153 -3.27 -14.16 2.22
C CYS A 153 -2.68 -15.41 1.56
N GLU A 154 -2.12 -16.32 2.37
CA GLU A 154 -1.77 -17.69 1.99
C GLU A 154 -2.83 -18.69 2.48
N PRO A 155 -2.91 -19.90 1.90
CA PRO A 155 -3.80 -20.94 2.39
C PRO A 155 -3.67 -21.12 3.91
N HIS A 156 -4.80 -20.99 4.60
CA HIS A 156 -4.91 -21.10 6.06
C HIS A 156 -4.24 -19.99 6.88
N CYS A 157 -3.69 -18.94 6.29
CA CYS A 157 -3.01 -17.86 7.02
C CYS A 157 -3.77 -16.53 6.88
N VAL A 158 -4.44 -16.12 7.96
CA VAL A 158 -5.23 -14.88 8.00
C VAL A 158 -4.47 -13.81 8.78
N PHE A 159 -3.92 -12.83 8.07
CA PHE A 159 -3.10 -11.75 8.64
C PHE A 159 -3.97 -10.56 9.03
N GLN A 160 -3.75 -9.95 10.20
CA GLN A 160 -4.50 -8.75 10.59
C GLN A 160 -4.25 -7.60 9.60
N ILE A 161 -2.98 -7.34 9.32
CA ILE A 161 -2.52 -6.29 8.41
C ILE A 161 -3.18 -6.42 7.03
N CYS A 162 -3.15 -7.62 6.43
CA CYS A 162 -3.75 -7.88 5.10
C CYS A 162 -5.25 -7.57 5.05
N ASN A 163 -5.96 -7.65 6.17
CA ASN A 163 -7.42 -7.56 6.22
C ASN A 163 -7.94 -6.13 6.44
N HIS A 164 -7.08 -5.17 6.78
CA HIS A 164 -7.54 -3.79 6.93
C HIS A 164 -7.84 -3.09 5.59
N PRO A 165 -7.03 -3.22 4.52
CA PRO A 165 -7.39 -2.65 3.21
C PRO A 165 -8.79 -3.05 2.70
N PRO A 166 -9.21 -4.34 2.70
CA PRO A 166 -10.57 -4.68 2.28
C PRO A 166 -11.65 -4.16 3.25
N ILE A 167 -11.38 -4.07 4.56
CA ILE A 167 -12.32 -3.46 5.52
C ILE A 167 -12.58 -1.98 5.17
N LEU A 168 -11.53 -1.23 4.82
CA LEU A 168 -11.68 0.15 4.35
C LEU A 168 -12.43 0.19 3.01
N GLY A 169 -12.16 -0.76 2.12
CA GLY A 169 -12.86 -0.92 0.84
C GLY A 169 -14.37 -1.07 1.00
N PHE A 170 -14.85 -1.86 1.98
CA PHE A 170 -16.29 -1.98 2.25
C PHE A 170 -16.94 -0.66 2.63
N ARG A 171 -16.23 0.21 3.36
CA ARG A 171 -16.77 1.52 3.74
C ARG A 171 -16.90 2.46 2.55
N LEU A 172 -15.93 2.44 1.64
CA LEU A 172 -16.01 3.19 0.39
C LEU A 172 -17.15 2.66 -0.49
N SER A 173 -17.29 1.33 -0.59
CA SER A 173 -18.38 0.67 -1.31
C SER A 173 -19.76 1.04 -0.73
N ASP A 174 -19.89 1.06 0.60
CA ASP A 174 -21.12 1.45 1.29
C ASP A 174 -21.58 2.86 0.91
N VAL A 175 -20.66 3.79 0.75
CA VAL A 175 -20.97 5.18 0.39
C VAL A 175 -21.35 5.33 -1.09
N LEU A 176 -20.75 4.55 -1.97
CA LEU A 176 -21.11 4.53 -3.38
C LEU A 176 -22.46 3.87 -3.62
N ASN A 177 -22.75 2.77 -2.91
CA ASN A 177 -23.89 1.90 -3.17
C ASN A 177 -25.06 2.07 -2.18
N GLY A 178 -24.89 2.84 -1.11
CA GLY A 178 -25.90 3.03 -0.07
C GLY A 178 -26.11 1.79 0.81
N THR A 179 -25.08 0.98 1.02
CA THR A 179 -25.11 -0.25 1.84
C THR A 179 -24.51 -0.02 3.23
N THR A 180 -24.48 -1.07 4.07
CA THR A 180 -23.94 -1.05 5.45
C THR A 180 -23.00 -2.23 5.74
N THR A 181 -22.34 -2.75 4.69
CA THR A 181 -21.47 -3.92 4.73
C THR A 181 -20.30 -3.73 5.68
N ALA A 182 -19.71 -2.54 5.75
CA ALA A 182 -18.56 -2.25 6.60
C ALA A 182 -18.89 -2.44 8.09
N GLN A 183 -20.12 -2.10 8.51
CA GLN A 183 -20.54 -2.26 9.90
C GLN A 183 -20.63 -3.75 10.30
N GLU A 184 -21.19 -4.58 9.42
CA GLU A 184 -21.27 -6.02 9.64
C GLU A 184 -19.88 -6.64 9.69
N VAL A 185 -19.03 -6.33 8.70
CA VAL A 185 -17.68 -6.88 8.60
C VAL A 185 -16.82 -6.49 9.80
N THR A 186 -16.81 -5.20 10.19
CA THR A 186 -16.00 -4.76 11.35
C THR A 186 -16.47 -5.38 12.67
N SER A 187 -17.78 -5.49 12.87
CA SER A 187 -18.36 -6.14 14.07
C SER A 187 -18.05 -7.63 14.10
N GLY A 188 -18.21 -8.31 12.97
CA GLY A 188 -17.89 -9.74 12.81
C GLY A 188 -16.40 -10.00 13.01
N TYR A 189 -15.54 -9.15 12.45
CA TYR A 189 -14.08 -9.27 12.54
C TYR A 189 -13.58 -9.15 13.99
N VAL A 190 -14.03 -8.12 14.73
CA VAL A 190 -13.67 -7.96 16.14
C VAL A 190 -14.08 -9.19 16.94
N LYS A 191 -15.31 -9.65 16.77
CA LYS A 191 -15.82 -10.83 17.46
C LYS A 191 -15.02 -12.10 17.11
N ALA A 192 -14.74 -12.34 15.83
CA ALA A 192 -14.01 -13.52 15.37
C ALA A 192 -12.58 -13.56 15.92
N TRP A 193 -11.89 -12.41 15.92
CA TRP A 193 -10.57 -12.30 16.52
C TRP A 193 -10.61 -12.50 18.04
N GLU A 194 -11.59 -11.93 18.75
CA GLU A 194 -11.79 -12.15 20.19
C GLU A 194 -12.04 -13.63 20.53
N GLU A 195 -12.89 -14.31 19.78
CA GLU A 195 -13.18 -15.75 19.96
C GLU A 195 -11.94 -16.63 19.74
N PHE A 196 -11.03 -16.20 18.87
CA PHE A 196 -9.81 -16.95 18.56
C PHE A 196 -8.68 -16.72 19.58
N GLY A 197 -8.70 -15.59 20.29
CA GLY A 197 -7.70 -15.25 21.32
C GLY A 197 -7.32 -13.77 21.39
N GLY A 198 -7.91 -12.93 20.54
CA GLY A 198 -7.78 -11.47 20.54
C GLY A 198 -6.86 -10.92 19.44
N SER A 199 -7.00 -9.63 19.16
CA SER A 199 -6.11 -8.89 18.24
C SER A 199 -4.71 -8.65 18.82
N LEU A 200 -4.54 -8.73 20.14
CA LEU A 200 -3.25 -8.54 20.82
C LEU A 200 -2.74 -9.86 21.37
N SER A 201 -1.43 -10.00 21.41
CA SER A 201 -0.74 -11.07 22.09
C SER A 201 -0.60 -10.77 23.59
N GLN A 202 -0.11 -11.75 24.37
CA GLN A 202 0.12 -11.59 25.81
C GLN A 202 1.12 -10.48 26.17
N ASN A 203 2.04 -10.14 25.25
CA ASN A 203 3.00 -9.05 25.46
C ASN A 203 2.42 -7.65 25.14
N GLY A 204 1.18 -7.59 24.65
CA GLY A 204 0.50 -6.35 24.26
C GLY A 204 0.78 -5.85 22.85
N GLY A 205 1.66 -6.51 22.08
CA GLY A 205 1.80 -6.30 20.63
C GLY A 205 0.66 -6.98 19.86
N TYR A 206 0.53 -6.70 18.56
CA TYR A 206 -0.54 -7.30 17.74
C TYR A 206 -0.23 -8.77 17.43
N ASN A 207 -1.27 -9.58 17.22
CA ASN A 207 -1.09 -10.89 16.59
C ASN A 207 -0.94 -10.70 15.07
N THR A 208 0.17 -11.12 14.46
CA THR A 208 0.36 -10.94 13.00
C THR A 208 -0.69 -11.70 12.21
N PHE A 209 -0.85 -12.99 12.49
CA PHE A 209 -1.78 -13.84 11.76
C PHE A 209 -2.30 -15.02 12.58
N VAL A 210 -3.37 -15.61 12.06
CA VAL A 210 -3.92 -16.89 12.50
C VAL A 210 -3.60 -17.97 11.48
N SER A 211 -3.03 -19.09 11.92
CA SER A 211 -3.06 -20.35 11.17
C SER A 211 -4.36 -21.07 11.47
N THR A 212 -5.34 -20.99 10.55
CA THR A 212 -6.70 -21.49 10.77
C THR A 212 -6.76 -23.01 10.85
N HIS A 213 -5.89 -23.72 10.11
CA HIS A 213 -5.80 -25.18 10.14
C HIS A 213 -5.26 -25.69 11.49
N ASN A 214 -4.18 -25.08 11.98
CA ASN A 214 -3.53 -25.48 13.23
C ASN A 214 -4.21 -24.88 14.46
N LYS A 215 -5.07 -23.89 14.26
CA LYS A 215 -5.74 -23.10 15.30
C LYS A 215 -4.75 -22.36 16.21
N VAL A 216 -3.74 -21.73 15.61
CA VAL A 216 -2.64 -21.05 16.32
C VAL A 216 -2.61 -19.57 15.97
N LEU A 217 -2.46 -18.73 16.99
CA LEU A 217 -2.13 -17.31 16.86
C LEU A 217 -0.62 -17.12 16.86
N TYR A 218 -0.15 -16.31 15.92
CA TYR A 218 1.24 -15.91 15.85
C TYR A 218 1.35 -14.45 16.26
N PRO A 219 2.04 -14.14 17.38
CA PRO A 219 2.31 -12.76 17.76
C PRO A 219 3.22 -12.10 16.72
N SER A 220 3.07 -10.79 16.57
CA SER A 220 4.02 -9.99 15.82
C SER A 220 5.39 -10.03 16.45
N THR A 221 6.38 -10.16 15.57
CA THR A 221 7.79 -10.26 15.90
C THR A 221 8.48 -8.91 15.91
N GLY A 222 7.78 -7.82 15.57
CA GLY A 222 8.39 -6.50 15.54
C GLY A 222 7.42 -5.33 15.40
N THR A 223 7.98 -4.16 15.70
CA THR A 223 7.32 -2.85 15.69
C THR A 223 6.67 -2.50 14.34
N GLY A 224 7.27 -2.91 13.22
CA GLY A 224 6.81 -2.52 11.88
C GLY A 224 5.43 -3.07 11.54
N GLY A 225 5.22 -4.37 11.72
CA GLY A 225 3.92 -5.01 11.48
C GLY A 225 2.81 -4.46 12.38
N ASP A 226 3.13 -4.22 13.66
CA ASP A 226 2.19 -3.64 14.64
C ASP A 226 1.74 -2.24 14.21
N CYS A 227 2.68 -1.39 13.84
CA CYS A 227 2.36 -0.02 13.44
C CYS A 227 1.58 0.04 12.13
N TRP A 228 1.88 -0.83 11.17
CA TRP A 228 1.11 -0.92 9.93
C TRP A 228 -0.32 -1.40 10.19
N ALA A 229 -0.50 -2.45 10.99
CA ALA A 229 -1.84 -2.91 11.38
C ALA A 229 -2.62 -1.79 12.08
N ALA A 230 -2.00 -1.18 13.09
CA ALA A 230 -2.58 -0.11 13.89
C ALA A 230 -2.99 1.10 13.03
N LEU A 231 -2.14 1.53 12.09
CA LEU A 231 -2.42 2.67 11.21
C LEU A 231 -3.74 2.49 10.46
N LEU A 232 -3.91 1.34 9.79
CA LEU A 232 -5.13 1.08 9.02
C LEU A 232 -6.32 0.76 9.91
N MET A 233 -6.10 0.10 11.06
CA MET A 233 -7.15 -0.19 12.03
C MET A 233 -7.67 1.08 12.73
N HIS A 234 -6.85 2.11 12.89
CA HIS A 234 -7.23 3.37 13.51
C HIS A 234 -8.43 4.01 12.79
N ALA A 235 -8.51 3.82 11.47
CA ALA A 235 -9.58 4.35 10.64
C ALA A 235 -10.99 3.95 11.12
N TRP A 236 -11.16 2.71 11.59
CA TRP A 236 -12.46 2.13 11.94
C TRP A 236 -12.56 1.69 13.40
N ARG A 237 -11.44 1.59 14.12
CA ARG A 237 -11.37 1.23 15.55
C ARG A 237 -10.41 2.15 16.33
N PRO A 238 -10.59 3.48 16.27
CA PRO A 238 -9.60 4.45 16.74
C PRO A 238 -9.27 4.28 18.24
N GLN A 239 -10.27 4.18 19.11
CA GLN A 239 -10.03 4.07 20.56
C GLN A 239 -9.15 2.87 20.95
N PHE A 240 -9.38 1.72 20.31
CA PHE A 240 -8.56 0.54 20.56
C PHE A 240 -7.11 0.78 20.15
N VAL A 241 -6.88 1.42 19.01
CA VAL A 241 -5.52 1.73 18.55
C VAL A 241 -4.86 2.77 19.44
N GLU A 242 -5.54 3.87 19.76
CA GLU A 242 -5.04 4.95 20.63
C GLU A 242 -4.64 4.39 22.01
N ASP A 243 -5.49 3.57 22.64
CA ASP A 243 -5.23 2.97 23.96
C ASP A 243 -4.00 2.06 23.97
N ASN A 244 -3.73 1.35 22.86
CA ASN A 244 -2.58 0.45 22.76
C ASN A 244 -1.31 1.18 22.33
N TYR A 245 -1.42 2.13 21.41
CA TYR A 245 -0.33 3.02 21.02
C TYR A 245 0.25 3.73 22.24
N GLN A 246 -0.59 4.33 23.09
CA GLN A 246 -0.11 5.02 24.30
C GLN A 246 0.67 4.12 25.26
N LYS A 247 0.32 2.83 25.35
CA LYS A 247 1.02 1.87 26.22
C LYS A 247 2.35 1.40 25.64
N LYS A 248 2.47 1.34 24.32
CA LYS A 248 3.61 0.74 23.60
C LYS A 248 4.56 1.74 22.97
N ARG A 249 4.12 2.98 22.74
CA ARG A 249 4.90 4.03 22.06
C ARG A 249 6.33 4.14 22.57
N ASP A 250 6.49 4.29 23.88
CA ASP A 250 7.80 4.51 24.47
C ASP A 250 8.66 3.22 24.49
N GLU A 251 8.12 2.04 24.19
CA GLU A 251 8.89 0.82 23.94
C GLU A 251 9.50 0.82 22.52
N MET A 252 8.87 1.49 21.56
CA MET A 252 9.25 1.51 20.13
C MET A 252 10.31 2.57 19.78
N ILE A 253 10.36 3.68 20.54
CA ILE A 253 11.14 4.87 20.17
C ILE A 253 12.26 5.22 21.15
N GLU A 254 13.33 5.82 20.63
CA GLU A 254 14.43 6.41 21.37
C GLU A 254 14.50 7.92 21.10
N ARG A 255 14.42 8.73 22.16
CA ARG A 255 14.59 10.18 22.08
C ARG A 255 16.07 10.51 22.20
N LEU A 256 16.62 11.23 21.21
CA LEU A 256 18.04 11.55 21.13
C LEU A 256 18.33 12.94 21.71
N ASN A 257 19.60 13.16 22.10
CA ASN A 257 20.04 14.41 22.74
C ASN A 257 19.92 15.65 21.84
N ASP A 258 19.83 15.47 20.52
CA ASP A 258 19.65 16.55 19.55
C ASP A 258 18.18 16.90 19.26
N GLY A 259 17.25 16.29 20.02
CA GLY A 259 15.81 16.50 19.88
C GLY A 259 15.15 15.66 18.78
N THR A 260 15.90 14.86 18.04
CA THR A 260 15.35 13.90 17.08
C THR A 260 14.89 12.61 17.77
N ILE A 261 14.05 11.82 17.10
CA ILE A 261 13.52 10.55 17.61
C ILE A 261 13.85 9.44 16.60
N SER A 262 14.42 8.34 17.09
CA SER A 262 14.75 7.15 16.30
C SER A 262 14.01 5.92 16.82
N LEU A 263 14.17 4.77 16.16
CA LEU A 263 13.69 3.49 16.65
C LEU A 263 14.57 2.98 17.80
N LYS A 264 13.95 2.31 18.78
CA LYS A 264 14.69 1.47 19.73
C LYS A 264 15.19 0.22 19.01
N LEU A 265 16.51 0.17 18.85
CA LEU A 265 17.25 -0.90 18.16
C LEU A 265 17.36 -2.30 18.83
N PRO A 266 16.97 -2.56 20.11
CA PRO A 266 17.13 -3.89 20.70
C PRO A 266 16.42 -5.04 19.94
N GLU A 267 15.41 -4.74 19.13
CA GLU A 267 14.71 -5.73 18.28
C GLU A 267 15.50 -6.10 17.02
N ILE A 268 16.47 -5.29 16.58
CA ILE A 268 17.12 -5.41 15.26
C ILE A 268 18.58 -5.90 15.38
N THR A 269 19.26 -5.62 16.51
CA THR A 269 20.71 -5.91 16.67
C THR A 269 21.02 -7.12 17.56
N SER A 270 19.99 -7.81 18.08
CA SER A 270 20.17 -9.00 18.90
C SER A 270 20.55 -10.21 18.04
N SER A 271 21.86 -10.38 17.78
CA SER A 271 22.45 -11.60 17.21
C SER A 271 22.25 -12.86 18.07
N ALA A 272 21.56 -12.75 19.22
CA ALA A 272 21.30 -13.82 20.17
C ALA A 272 19.86 -14.36 20.13
N SER A 273 18.96 -13.76 19.33
CA SER A 273 17.60 -14.26 19.21
C SER A 273 17.53 -15.35 18.13
N ALA A 274 17.05 -16.54 18.50
CA ALA A 274 16.77 -17.63 17.56
C ALA A 274 15.54 -17.34 16.66
N VAL A 275 14.92 -16.18 16.84
CA VAL A 275 13.79 -15.70 16.04
C VAL A 275 14.35 -15.03 14.79
N PRO A 276 13.93 -15.42 13.58
CA PRO A 276 14.27 -14.71 12.36
C PRO A 276 13.97 -13.21 12.52
N PRO A 277 14.83 -12.30 12.00
CA PRO A 277 14.49 -10.88 11.97
C PRO A 277 13.14 -10.71 11.30
N ASP A 278 12.26 -9.91 11.91
CA ASP A 278 10.93 -9.63 11.38
C ASP A 278 11.05 -9.18 9.92
N PRO A 279 10.40 -9.86 8.96
CA PRO A 279 10.44 -9.45 7.55
C PRO A 279 9.89 -8.03 7.34
N PHE A 280 9.13 -7.48 8.30
CA PHE A 280 8.62 -6.10 8.32
C PHE A 280 9.50 -5.13 9.14
N ALA A 281 10.61 -5.58 9.73
CA ALA A 281 11.54 -4.70 10.45
C ALA A 281 12.17 -3.63 9.55
N ALA A 282 12.31 -3.93 8.25
CA ALA A 282 13.00 -3.07 7.30
C ALA A 282 12.33 -1.70 7.09
N ASP A 283 11.07 -1.55 7.53
CA ASP A 283 10.27 -0.33 7.34
C ASP A 283 9.63 0.18 8.65
N ALA A 284 10.05 -0.38 9.79
CA ALA A 284 9.46 -0.04 11.09
C ALA A 284 9.54 1.46 11.38
N PHE A 285 10.61 2.13 10.94
CA PHE A 285 10.79 3.57 11.17
C PHE A 285 9.69 4.36 10.46
N GLY A 286 9.45 4.05 9.18
CA GLY A 286 8.36 4.65 8.41
C GLY A 286 7.01 4.40 9.07
N TRP A 287 6.71 3.14 9.45
CA TRP A 287 5.39 2.80 9.99
C TRP A 287 5.09 3.45 11.35
N VAL A 288 6.09 3.60 12.22
CA VAL A 288 5.93 4.33 13.49
C VAL A 288 5.64 5.82 13.20
N ALA A 289 6.36 6.44 12.26
CA ALA A 289 6.11 7.82 11.87
C ALA A 289 4.70 8.00 11.27
N ALA A 290 4.26 7.07 10.41
CA ALA A 290 2.92 7.11 9.81
C ALA A 290 1.81 6.93 10.86
N LEU A 291 2.00 6.03 11.83
CA LEU A 291 1.05 5.85 12.94
C LEU A 291 1.04 7.07 13.87
N ALA A 292 2.18 7.70 14.14
CA ALA A 292 2.26 8.95 14.90
C ALA A 292 1.47 10.07 14.21
N ALA A 293 1.59 10.19 12.87
CA ALA A 293 0.78 11.13 12.09
C ALA A 293 -0.71 10.86 12.22
N GLU A 294 -1.14 9.60 12.08
CA GLU A 294 -2.56 9.23 12.18
C GLU A 294 -3.14 9.46 13.59
N THR A 295 -2.39 9.13 14.63
CA THR A 295 -2.83 9.29 16.03
C THR A 295 -2.73 10.75 16.53
N GLY A 296 -2.04 11.62 15.79
CA GLY A 296 -1.79 13.01 16.19
C GLY A 296 -0.70 13.17 17.25
N ASP A 297 0.26 12.25 17.34
CA ASP A 297 1.43 12.38 18.20
C ASP A 297 2.49 13.26 17.49
N ASP A 298 2.29 14.58 17.59
CA ASP A 298 3.16 15.58 16.97
C ASP A 298 4.61 15.52 17.48
N GLU A 299 4.84 15.07 18.72
CA GLU A 299 6.19 14.92 19.26
C GLU A 299 6.94 13.85 18.48
N VAL A 300 6.35 12.64 18.39
CA VAL A 300 6.96 11.50 17.71
C VAL A 300 7.06 11.76 16.22
N LEU A 301 6.00 12.27 15.58
CA LEU A 301 6.00 12.55 14.15
C LEU A 301 7.14 13.52 13.78
N HIS A 302 7.20 14.69 14.40
CA HIS A 302 8.20 15.69 14.05
C HIS A 302 9.61 15.24 14.43
N GLY A 303 9.78 14.56 15.57
CA GLY A 303 11.06 14.02 16.00
C GLY A 303 11.62 12.98 15.01
N MET A 304 10.77 12.08 14.51
CA MET A 304 11.16 11.06 13.52
C MET A 304 11.38 11.66 12.14
N LEU A 305 10.55 12.59 11.67
CA LEU A 305 10.79 13.25 10.38
C LEU A 305 12.09 14.07 10.40
N ALA A 306 12.39 14.75 11.51
CA ALA A 306 13.65 15.46 11.68
C ALA A 306 14.85 14.48 11.71
N TYR A 307 14.70 13.29 12.30
CA TYR A 307 15.71 12.25 12.24
C TYR A 307 15.94 11.77 10.80
N ALA A 308 14.88 11.47 10.06
CA ALA A 308 14.97 11.04 8.67
C ALA A 308 15.67 12.10 7.80
N ASP A 309 15.31 13.37 7.96
CA ASP A 309 15.93 14.48 7.21
C ASP A 309 17.43 14.63 7.48
N LYS A 310 17.86 14.24 8.68
CA LYS A 310 19.26 14.30 9.10
C LYS A 310 20.07 13.06 8.71
N HIS A 311 19.48 11.87 8.81
CA HIS A 311 20.22 10.60 8.76
C HIS A 311 19.98 9.76 7.50
N PHE A 312 18.90 10.00 6.76
CA PHE A 312 18.58 9.25 5.54
C PHE A 312 19.02 9.96 4.25
N SER A 313 19.79 11.04 4.36
CA SER A 313 20.35 11.79 3.23
C SER A 313 19.31 12.13 2.15
N PRO A 314 18.21 12.82 2.50
CA PRO A 314 17.18 13.17 1.52
C PRO A 314 17.75 13.99 0.37
N VAL A 315 17.19 13.78 -0.83
CA VAL A 315 17.52 14.53 -2.04
C VAL A 315 16.25 15.05 -2.69
N ILE A 316 16.35 16.20 -3.37
CA ILE A 316 15.31 16.65 -4.29
C ILE A 316 15.65 16.09 -5.67
N MET A 317 14.74 15.32 -6.24
CA MET A 317 14.88 14.74 -7.58
C MET A 317 13.58 14.98 -8.34
N ASN A 318 13.66 15.71 -9.46
CA ASN A 318 12.51 16.06 -10.30
C ASN A 318 11.36 16.69 -9.49
N GLY A 319 11.67 17.69 -8.65
CA GLY A 319 10.69 18.36 -7.77
C GLY A 319 10.31 17.59 -6.50
N GLY A 320 10.47 16.26 -6.48
CA GLY A 320 10.09 15.40 -5.36
C GLY A 320 11.18 15.24 -4.29
N LEU A 321 10.76 15.21 -3.02
CA LEU A 321 11.59 14.76 -1.89
C LEU A 321 11.73 13.24 -1.92
N LEU A 322 12.96 12.76 -1.99
CA LEU A 322 13.30 11.35 -2.02
C LEU A 322 14.26 11.02 -0.87
N TYR A 323 14.02 9.94 -0.15
CA TYR A 323 15.02 9.32 0.71
C TYR A 323 15.68 8.16 -0.06
N PRO A 324 16.97 8.24 -0.43
CA PRO A 324 17.64 7.20 -1.21
C PRO A 324 17.70 5.86 -0.49
N ARG A 325 17.65 4.75 -1.25
CA ARG A 325 17.79 3.41 -0.69
C ARG A 325 19.13 3.26 0.02
N ARG A 326 19.10 2.70 1.23
CA ARG A 326 20.27 2.30 2.01
C ARG A 326 19.98 0.97 2.71
N ASP A 327 20.84 0.00 2.45
CA ASP A 327 20.64 -1.37 2.96
C ASP A 327 21.31 -1.60 4.33
N ASP A 328 22.22 -0.72 4.74
CA ASP A 328 22.83 -0.77 6.08
C ASP A 328 21.78 -0.47 7.16
N ILE A 329 21.70 -1.31 8.19
CA ILE A 329 20.83 -1.06 9.35
C ILE A 329 21.35 0.11 10.17
N LEU A 330 22.64 0.11 10.49
CA LEU A 330 23.31 1.11 11.30
C LEU A 330 24.45 1.76 10.54
N ASP A 331 24.72 3.04 10.82
CA ASP A 331 25.95 3.69 10.39
C ASP A 331 27.13 3.40 11.33
N GLU A 332 28.28 4.00 11.03
CA GLU A 332 29.51 3.87 11.82
C GLU A 332 29.39 4.38 13.27
N ASN A 333 28.38 5.19 13.57
CA ASN A 333 28.10 5.72 14.90
C ASN A 333 27.02 4.89 15.63
N GLY A 334 26.55 3.81 15.01
CA GLY A 334 25.49 2.96 15.56
C GLY A 334 24.08 3.54 15.40
N GLN A 335 23.89 4.56 14.55
CA GLN A 335 22.59 5.20 14.32
C GLN A 335 21.81 4.45 13.24
N TYR A 336 20.49 4.31 13.41
CA TYR A 336 19.63 3.68 12.39
C TYR A 336 19.66 4.47 11.08
N VAL A 337 19.94 3.80 9.97
CA VAL A 337 20.08 4.42 8.64
C VAL A 337 19.48 3.60 7.50
N GLN A 338 18.87 2.45 7.80
CA GLN A 338 18.23 1.65 6.77
C GLN A 338 17.05 2.42 6.18
N ASN A 339 17.00 2.40 4.86
CA ASN A 339 15.91 3.00 4.12
C ASN A 339 15.62 2.16 2.88
N THR A 340 14.49 1.46 2.90
CA THR A 340 14.04 0.70 1.72
C THR A 340 13.33 1.65 0.75
N PRO A 341 13.12 1.23 -0.52
CA PRO A 341 12.25 1.96 -1.42
C PRO A 341 10.82 2.19 -0.87
N MET A 342 10.28 1.28 -0.07
CA MET A 342 8.94 1.42 0.49
C MET A 342 8.92 2.49 1.61
N GLN A 343 9.87 2.43 2.54
CA GLN A 343 9.99 3.46 3.57
C GLN A 343 10.23 4.85 2.97
N GLY A 344 11.22 4.97 2.07
CA GLY A 344 11.62 6.24 1.50
C GLY A 344 10.61 6.87 0.56
N ASN A 345 9.91 6.05 -0.25
CA ASN A 345 9.06 6.56 -1.34
C ASN A 345 7.56 6.49 -1.05
N ALA A 346 7.12 5.71 -0.06
CA ALA A 346 5.71 5.55 0.25
C ALA A 346 5.40 5.93 1.69
N ILE A 347 6.08 5.33 2.67
CA ILE A 347 5.65 5.43 4.07
C ILE A 347 6.04 6.77 4.71
N LEU A 348 7.26 7.27 4.50
CA LEU A 348 7.65 8.60 4.99
C LEU A 348 6.86 9.73 4.30
N PRO A 349 6.65 9.70 2.97
CA PRO A 349 5.71 10.61 2.33
C PRO A 349 4.29 10.53 2.91
N LEU A 350 3.77 9.32 3.15
CA LEU A 350 2.48 9.14 3.83
C LEU A 350 2.49 9.80 5.21
N ALA A 351 3.53 9.61 6.02
CA ALA A 351 3.64 10.25 7.34
C ALA A 351 3.65 11.79 7.26
N ARG A 352 4.26 12.37 6.21
CA ARG A 352 4.30 13.82 5.98
C ARG A 352 2.98 14.39 5.48
N LEU A 353 2.27 13.64 4.64
CA LEU A 353 1.01 14.07 4.01
C LEU A 353 -0.20 13.77 4.88
N ASN A 354 -0.13 12.73 5.71
CA ASN A 354 -1.22 12.36 6.59
C ASN A 354 -1.41 13.43 7.67
N VAL A 355 -2.67 13.70 7.99
CA VAL A 355 -3.05 14.60 9.08
C VAL A 355 -3.53 13.79 10.27
N SER A 356 -3.55 14.40 11.45
CA SER A 356 -4.16 13.76 12.62
C SER A 356 -5.57 13.27 12.32
N LYS A 357 -5.78 11.96 12.53
CA LYS A 357 -7.01 11.21 12.26
C LYS A 357 -7.38 11.20 10.78
N GLY A 358 -6.42 11.24 9.87
CA GLY A 358 -6.64 11.33 8.43
C GLY A 358 -7.40 10.12 7.88
N PHE A 359 -6.92 8.90 8.14
CA PHE A 359 -7.61 7.68 7.71
C PHE A 359 -8.97 7.54 8.41
N GLN A 360 -9.08 7.89 9.69
CA GLN A 360 -10.36 7.92 10.39
C GLN A 360 -11.36 8.88 9.72
N ARG A 361 -10.95 10.10 9.38
CA ARG A 361 -11.81 11.08 8.71
C ARG A 361 -12.26 10.58 7.34
N LEU A 362 -11.36 9.98 6.57
CA LEU A 362 -11.67 9.36 5.27
C LEU A 362 -12.67 8.21 5.42
N TYR A 363 -12.52 7.40 6.47
CA TYR A 363 -13.43 6.29 6.75
C TYR A 363 -14.82 6.79 7.23
N GLU A 364 -14.87 7.77 8.12
CA GLU A 364 -16.14 8.29 8.65
C GLU A 364 -16.90 9.11 7.60
N ASN A 365 -16.19 9.93 6.82
CA ASN A 365 -16.75 10.89 5.88
C ASN A 365 -16.14 10.77 4.46
N PRO A 366 -16.24 9.60 3.80
CA PRO A 366 -15.78 9.49 2.41
C PRO A 366 -16.71 10.29 1.49
N TRP A 367 -16.15 10.82 0.40
CA TRP A 367 -16.95 11.50 -0.62
C TRP A 367 -17.83 10.49 -1.36
N GLY A 368 -19.15 10.72 -1.32
CA GLY A 368 -20.11 9.91 -2.07
C GLY A 368 -20.41 10.47 -3.46
N PRO A 369 -21.12 9.72 -4.31
CA PRO A 369 -21.43 10.15 -5.69
C PRO A 369 -22.20 11.48 -5.78
N ASN A 370 -22.97 11.79 -4.73
CA ASN A 370 -23.76 13.01 -4.61
C ASN A 370 -23.04 14.10 -3.80
N ASP A 371 -21.78 13.89 -3.42
CA ASP A 371 -21.00 14.91 -2.73
C ASP A 371 -20.81 16.12 -3.64
N ARG A 372 -20.97 17.30 -3.06
CA ARG A 372 -20.78 18.57 -3.76
C ARG A 372 -19.40 18.63 -4.41
N HIS A 373 -18.39 18.03 -3.79
CA HIS A 373 -17.00 18.02 -4.25
C HIS A 373 -16.87 17.67 -5.74
N TYR A 374 -17.57 16.63 -6.22
CA TYR A 374 -17.50 16.20 -7.61
C TYR A 374 -18.14 17.17 -8.61
N SER A 375 -18.99 18.08 -8.13
CA SER A 375 -19.53 19.17 -8.95
C SER A 375 -18.61 20.39 -8.98
N GLU A 376 -17.71 20.57 -8.02
CA GLU A 376 -16.93 21.80 -7.83
C GLU A 376 -15.84 21.99 -8.90
N PRO A 377 -15.50 23.23 -9.28
CA PRO A 377 -14.35 23.49 -10.14
C PRO A 377 -13.09 22.85 -9.56
N ALA A 378 -12.32 22.18 -10.40
CA ALA A 378 -11.11 21.49 -9.98
C ALA A 378 -10.06 21.48 -11.10
N LEU A 379 -8.84 21.13 -10.72
CA LEU A 379 -7.81 20.70 -11.64
C LEU A 379 -8.15 19.26 -12.05
N ASP A 380 -8.23 19.01 -13.35
CA ASP A 380 -8.68 17.74 -13.94
C ASP A 380 -7.51 16.98 -14.54
N GLU A 381 -6.69 17.67 -15.32
CA GLU A 381 -5.45 17.16 -15.89
C GLU A 381 -4.31 18.09 -15.51
N VAL A 382 -3.22 17.52 -15.00
CA VAL A 382 -2.00 18.24 -14.63
C VAL A 382 -0.87 17.61 -15.41
N GLY A 383 -0.15 18.42 -16.19
CA GLY A 383 0.97 17.95 -16.99
C GLY A 383 2.08 17.40 -16.11
N GLU A 384 2.79 16.38 -16.60
CA GLU A 384 3.82 15.64 -15.84
C GLU A 384 4.94 16.50 -15.25
N THR A 385 5.17 17.70 -15.81
CA THR A 385 6.20 18.65 -15.37
C THR A 385 5.73 19.63 -14.30
N ILE A 386 4.47 19.55 -13.87
CA ILE A 386 3.83 20.50 -12.95
C ILE A 386 3.67 19.88 -11.56
N ASP A 387 4.20 20.58 -10.56
CA ASP A 387 3.90 20.33 -9.16
C ASP A 387 2.68 21.16 -8.72
N VAL A 388 1.74 20.52 -8.02
CA VAL A 388 0.58 21.17 -7.42
C VAL A 388 0.80 21.27 -5.92
N TYR A 389 0.97 22.49 -5.43
CA TYR A 389 1.18 22.78 -4.00
C TYR A 389 -0.14 23.01 -3.27
N ARG A 390 -1.15 23.49 -4.00
CA ARG A 390 -2.50 23.72 -3.51
C ARG A 390 -3.48 23.63 -4.67
N ALA A 391 -4.65 23.04 -4.41
CA ALA A 391 -5.80 23.08 -5.30
C ALA A 391 -7.07 22.92 -4.46
N VAL A 392 -7.72 24.03 -4.13
CA VAL A 392 -8.89 24.03 -3.25
C VAL A 392 -9.98 24.95 -3.77
N PHE A 393 -11.19 24.44 -3.84
CA PHE A 393 -12.37 25.25 -4.08
C PHE A 393 -12.96 25.71 -2.75
N LEU A 394 -13.13 27.02 -2.61
CA LEU A 394 -13.71 27.70 -1.46
C LEU A 394 -15.17 28.02 -1.78
N PRO A 395 -16.14 27.21 -1.32
CA PRO A 395 -17.47 27.23 -1.89
C PRO A 395 -18.35 28.39 -1.40
N LYS A 396 -17.96 29.07 -0.30
CA LYS A 396 -18.67 30.26 0.21
C LYS A 396 -18.26 31.51 -0.55
N GLU A 397 -16.99 31.58 -0.95
CA GLU A 397 -16.38 32.68 -1.67
C GLU A 397 -16.52 32.50 -3.19
N ASN A 398 -16.84 31.27 -3.64
CA ASN A 398 -16.91 30.88 -5.04
C ASN A 398 -15.56 31.10 -5.75
N ILE A 399 -14.50 30.60 -5.11
CA ILE A 399 -13.11 30.77 -5.55
C ILE A 399 -12.43 29.40 -5.68
N LEU A 400 -11.76 29.15 -6.80
CA LEU A 400 -10.78 28.07 -6.91
C LEU A 400 -9.38 28.68 -6.73
N LEU A 401 -8.68 28.26 -5.68
CA LEU A 401 -7.31 28.62 -5.39
C LEU A 401 -6.40 27.46 -5.81
N PHE A 402 -5.38 27.75 -6.59
CA PHE A 402 -4.36 26.73 -6.90
C PHE A 402 -2.98 27.33 -7.07
N ASP A 403 -1.99 26.63 -6.54
CA ASP A 403 -0.60 27.04 -6.55
C ASP A 403 0.21 25.97 -7.27
N VAL A 404 0.95 26.38 -8.30
CA VAL A 404 1.64 25.46 -9.20
C VAL A 404 3.03 25.97 -9.54
N ALA A 405 3.93 25.06 -9.86
CA ALA A 405 5.25 25.36 -10.42
C ALA A 405 5.65 24.29 -11.43
N VAL A 406 6.54 24.64 -12.37
CA VAL A 406 7.29 23.67 -13.16
C VAL A 406 8.51 23.24 -12.36
N PHE A 407 8.73 21.95 -12.13
CA PHE A 407 9.88 21.53 -11.32
C PHE A 407 11.22 21.60 -12.07
N GLU A 408 11.22 21.58 -13.40
CA GLU A 408 12.43 21.58 -14.23
C GLU A 408 12.61 22.91 -14.99
N PRO A 409 13.75 23.61 -14.83
CA PRO A 409 14.04 24.83 -15.58
C PRO A 409 13.97 24.63 -17.10
N GLY A 410 13.15 25.46 -17.76
CA GLY A 410 12.96 25.41 -19.20
C GLY A 410 11.93 24.38 -19.69
N ALA A 411 11.36 23.58 -18.78
CA ALA A 411 10.18 22.79 -19.11
C ALA A 411 8.92 23.66 -19.21
N HIS A 412 7.92 23.13 -19.88
CA HIS A 412 6.60 23.73 -19.99
C HIS A 412 5.57 22.67 -19.61
N GLY A 413 4.56 23.07 -18.85
CA GLY A 413 3.46 22.19 -18.48
C GLY A 413 2.12 22.88 -18.67
N LYS A 414 1.05 22.11 -18.47
CA LYS A 414 -0.31 22.60 -18.59
C LYS A 414 -1.14 22.10 -17.43
N VAL A 415 -2.09 22.92 -17.02
CA VAL A 415 -3.13 22.54 -16.07
C VAL A 415 -4.47 22.74 -16.76
N GLU A 416 -5.29 21.70 -16.80
CA GLU A 416 -6.67 21.76 -17.27
C GLU A 416 -7.61 21.91 -16.07
N LEU A 417 -8.43 22.95 -16.11
CA LEU A 417 -9.48 23.20 -15.13
C LEU A 417 -10.82 22.74 -15.71
N THR A 418 -11.49 21.87 -14.99
CA THR A 418 -12.82 21.37 -15.35
C THR A 418 -13.91 22.12 -14.60
N ARG A 419 -15.16 21.98 -15.10
CA ARG A 419 -16.36 22.56 -14.48
C ARG A 419 -16.26 24.07 -14.26
N VAL A 420 -15.50 24.74 -15.14
CA VAL A 420 -15.30 26.19 -15.18
C VAL A 420 -16.52 26.90 -15.75
N PHE A 421 -17.03 26.40 -16.88
CA PHE A 421 -18.18 26.98 -17.57
C PHE A 421 -19.51 26.54 -16.92
N ASN A 422 -20.62 27.15 -17.34
CA ASN A 422 -21.97 27.00 -16.77
C ASN A 422 -22.11 27.49 -15.32
N ARG A 423 -21.23 28.41 -14.89
CA ARG A 423 -21.19 28.97 -13.52
C ARG A 423 -21.26 30.50 -13.47
N GLY A 424 -21.76 31.12 -14.53
CA GLY A 424 -21.77 32.58 -14.68
C GLY A 424 -20.45 33.14 -15.22
N GLY A 425 -20.27 34.45 -15.05
CA GLY A 425 -19.03 35.14 -15.44
C GLY A 425 -17.87 34.75 -14.53
N TRP A 426 -16.64 34.77 -15.04
CA TRP A 426 -15.48 34.43 -14.22
C TRP A 426 -14.23 35.24 -14.58
N THR A 427 -13.33 35.37 -13.62
CA THR A 427 -12.00 35.96 -13.78
C THR A 427 -10.95 35.10 -13.09
N LEU A 428 -9.86 34.84 -13.80
CA LEU A 428 -8.66 34.23 -13.28
C LEU A 428 -7.61 35.31 -13.02
N HIS A 429 -7.07 35.32 -11.81
CA HIS A 429 -5.93 36.11 -11.40
C HIS A 429 -4.71 35.20 -11.22
N CYS A 430 -3.55 35.71 -11.63
CA CYS A 430 -2.23 35.14 -11.33
C CYS A 430 -1.53 36.14 -10.42
N ASP A 431 -1.22 35.70 -9.19
CA ASP A 431 -0.91 36.51 -8.03
C ASP A 431 -1.96 37.62 -7.80
N THR A 432 -1.63 38.86 -8.15
CA THR A 432 -2.52 40.02 -8.03
C THR A 432 -2.98 40.56 -9.38
N ARG A 433 -2.55 39.96 -10.49
CA ARG A 433 -2.80 40.46 -11.85
C ARG A 433 -3.89 39.64 -12.51
N LYS A 434 -4.80 40.32 -13.20
CA LYS A 434 -5.78 39.64 -14.05
C LYS A 434 -5.09 38.92 -15.19
N ALA A 435 -5.37 37.62 -15.33
CA ALA A 435 -4.71 36.72 -16.27
C ALA A 435 -5.66 36.25 -17.38
N ALA A 436 -6.90 35.88 -17.04
CA ALA A 436 -7.91 35.48 -18.01
C ALA A 436 -9.33 35.77 -17.52
N TRP A 437 -10.31 35.80 -18.41
CA TRP A 437 -11.72 35.97 -18.06
C TRP A 437 -12.66 35.37 -19.10
N GLY A 438 -13.86 35.02 -18.66
CA GLY A 438 -14.87 34.44 -19.52
C GLY A 438 -16.28 34.59 -18.96
N ASP A 439 -17.23 34.03 -19.71
CA ASP A 439 -18.63 33.92 -19.32
C ASP A 439 -19.00 32.45 -19.06
N SER A 440 -20.30 32.19 -18.90
CA SER A 440 -20.82 30.85 -18.65
C SER A 440 -20.61 29.89 -19.81
N GLU A 441 -20.25 30.35 -21.00
CA GLU A 441 -20.15 29.51 -22.19
C GLU A 441 -18.73 29.40 -22.72
N ARG A 442 -17.88 30.42 -22.53
CA ARG A 442 -16.57 30.49 -23.18
C ARG A 442 -15.56 31.42 -22.49
N LEU A 443 -14.29 31.21 -22.84
CA LEU A 443 -13.21 32.16 -22.63
C LEU A 443 -13.43 33.40 -23.50
N LEU A 444 -13.39 34.60 -22.89
CA LEU A 444 -13.56 35.88 -23.59
C LEU A 444 -12.22 36.58 -23.86
N GLY A 445 -11.23 36.37 -23.01
CA GLY A 445 -9.88 36.91 -23.21
C GLY A 445 -8.88 36.43 -22.18
N SER A 446 -7.60 36.59 -22.52
CA SER A 446 -6.45 36.32 -21.67
C SER A 446 -5.36 37.36 -21.91
N GLU A 447 -4.54 37.59 -20.90
CA GLU A 447 -3.38 38.46 -20.97
C GLU A 447 -2.17 37.69 -21.51
N SER A 448 -1.26 38.38 -22.20
CA SER A 448 -0.11 37.75 -22.88
C SER A 448 0.86 37.00 -21.97
N PHE A 449 0.86 37.28 -20.66
CA PHE A 449 1.75 36.64 -19.69
C PHE A 449 1.20 35.31 -19.15
N VAL A 450 -0.06 34.97 -19.45
CA VAL A 450 -0.67 33.67 -19.13
C VAL A 450 -1.40 33.15 -20.36
N GLU A 451 -0.88 32.08 -20.95
CA GLU A 451 -1.53 31.44 -22.09
C GLU A 451 -2.71 30.57 -21.60
N ALA A 452 -3.93 31.11 -21.71
CA ALA A 452 -5.18 30.41 -21.42
C ALA A 452 -5.97 30.11 -22.70
N LYS A 453 -6.51 28.88 -22.82
CA LYS A 453 -7.30 28.41 -23.97
C LYS A 453 -8.49 27.56 -23.49
N SER A 454 -9.57 27.52 -24.28
CA SER A 454 -10.64 26.56 -24.04
C SER A 454 -10.46 25.30 -24.88
N LYS A 455 -10.62 24.12 -24.26
CA LYS A 455 -10.56 22.80 -24.91
C LYS A 455 -11.67 21.93 -24.30
N ASN A 456 -12.59 21.42 -25.10
CA ASN A 456 -13.66 20.51 -24.63
C ASN A 456 -14.47 21.00 -23.39
N ARG A 457 -14.73 22.31 -23.26
CA ARG A 457 -15.32 22.93 -22.06
C ARG A 457 -14.46 22.85 -20.78
N ASN A 458 -13.17 22.60 -20.93
CA ASN A 458 -12.17 22.87 -19.90
C ASN A 458 -11.42 24.17 -20.23
N LEU A 459 -10.84 24.78 -19.20
CA LEU A 459 -9.91 25.90 -19.33
C LEU A 459 -8.50 25.36 -19.16
N VAL A 460 -7.68 25.47 -20.19
CA VAL A 460 -6.28 25.02 -20.17
C VAL A 460 -5.38 26.22 -19.96
N ILE A 461 -4.51 26.14 -18.96
CA ILE A 461 -3.52 27.17 -18.62
C ILE A 461 -2.13 26.58 -18.84
N SER A 462 -1.27 27.29 -19.57
CA SER A 462 0.14 26.89 -19.73
C SER A 462 0.99 27.52 -18.65
N ILE A 463 1.89 26.74 -18.05
CA ILE A 463 2.77 27.14 -16.97
C ILE A 463 4.22 26.89 -17.41
N SER A 464 5.10 27.85 -17.14
CA SER A 464 6.53 27.78 -17.49
C SER A 464 7.47 28.16 -16.35
N ASP A 465 6.93 28.70 -15.27
CA ASP A 465 7.72 29.24 -14.18
C ASP A 465 8.11 28.17 -13.18
N THR A 466 9.35 28.26 -12.70
CA THR A 466 9.90 27.35 -11.69
C THR A 466 9.64 27.83 -10.26
N GLU A 467 9.29 29.10 -10.09
CA GLU A 467 8.78 29.61 -8.82
C GLU A 467 7.30 29.26 -8.67
N VAL A 468 6.84 29.06 -7.43
CA VAL A 468 5.43 28.78 -7.15
C VAL A 468 4.59 30.00 -7.50
N ILE A 469 3.70 29.84 -8.47
CA ILE A 469 2.73 30.86 -8.88
C ILE A 469 1.38 30.55 -8.25
N SER A 470 0.74 31.57 -7.68
CA SER A 470 -0.61 31.45 -7.12
C SER A 470 -1.66 31.91 -8.12
N PHE A 471 -2.67 31.07 -8.36
CA PHE A 471 -3.83 31.43 -9.17
C PHE A 471 -5.10 31.48 -8.32
N GLN A 472 -5.96 32.44 -8.64
CA GLN A 472 -7.27 32.61 -8.00
C GLN A 472 -8.33 32.80 -9.08
N MET A 473 -9.26 31.86 -9.17
CA MET A 473 -10.37 31.92 -10.10
C MET A 473 -11.66 32.25 -9.37
N HIS A 474 -12.28 33.37 -9.72
CA HIS A 474 -13.52 33.86 -9.12
C HIS A 474 -14.68 33.71 -10.11
N TRP A 475 -15.84 33.29 -9.62
CA TRP A 475 -17.09 33.29 -10.38
C TRP A 475 -18.08 34.31 -9.83
N PHE A 476 -18.70 35.08 -10.72
CA PHE A 476 -19.71 36.08 -10.44
C PHE A 476 -21.10 35.53 -10.79
N ALA A 477 -22.04 35.68 -9.85
CA ALA A 477 -23.43 35.25 -9.98
C ALA A 477 -24.20 36.05 -11.03
#